data_AF-A0A661VF55-F1
#
_entry.id   AF-A0A661VF55-F1
#
_cell.length_a   1.000
_cell.length_b   1.000
_cell.length_c   1.000
_cell.angle_alpha   90.00
_cell.angle_beta   90.00
_cell.angle_gamma   90.00
#
_symmetry.space_group_name_H-M   'P 1'
#
loop_
_entity.id
_entity.type
_entity.pdbx_description
1 polymer ?
#
loop_
_entity_poly.entity_id
_entity_poly.type
_entity_poly.pdbx_seq_one_letter_code
_entity_poly.pdbx_strand_id
1 'polypeptide(L)' 'MSLHAAEEALAEHITRPEIEEAMLNAQLIEDYPDWWLGPSCLIYGRTEAGRALHIVASYS' A
#
# COMPACT_ATOMS: atom_id res chain seq x y z
N MET A 1 8.59 1.28 4.60
CA MET A 1 7.50 2.26 4.80
C MET A 1 8.13 3.63 5.02
N SER A 2 7.77 4.62 4.21
CA SER A 2 8.24 6.01 4.38
C SER A 2 7.53 6.68 5.56
N LEU A 3 8.02 7.86 5.99
CA LEU A 3 7.34 8.66 7.03
C LEU A 3 5.91 9.02 6.60
N HIS A 4 5.73 9.51 5.37
CA HIS A 4 4.41 9.86 4.85
C HIS A 4 3.45 8.66 4.87
N ALA A 5 3.89 7.47 4.44
CA ALA A 5 3.07 6.26 4.50
C ALA A 5 2.71 5.87 5.95
N ALA A 6 3.60 6.12 6.92
CA ALA A 6 3.32 5.86 8.33
C ALA A 6 2.29 6.85 8.91
N GLU A 7 2.34 8.11 8.51
CA GLU A 7 1.38 9.16 8.90
C GLU A 7 -0.02 8.86 8.36
N GLU A 8 -0.13 8.50 7.08
CA GLU A 8 -1.40 8.10 6.45
C GLU A 8 -1.98 6.84 7.11
N ALA A 9 -1.15 5.81 7.33
CA ALA A 9 -1.58 4.60 8.01
C ALA A 9 -2.08 4.90 9.44
N LEU A 10 -1.40 5.78 10.17
CA LEU A 10 -1.85 6.20 11.50
C LEU A 10 -3.19 6.95 11.45
N ALA A 11 -3.35 7.87 10.50
CA ALA A 11 -4.57 8.65 10.31
C ALA A 11 -5.79 7.77 9.99
N GLU A 12 -5.59 6.66 9.27
CA GLU A 12 -6.64 5.70 8.94
C GLU A 12 -6.76 4.53 9.94
N HIS A 13 -6.00 4.55 11.04
CA HIS A 13 -5.93 3.44 11.99
C HIS A 13 -5.60 2.09 11.30
N ILE A 14 -4.70 2.13 10.33
CA ILE A 14 -4.14 0.96 9.65
C ILE A 14 -2.85 0.56 10.36
N THR A 15 -2.77 -0.70 10.74
CA THR A 15 -1.58 -1.26 11.40
C THR A 15 -0.62 -1.86 10.37
N ARG A 16 0.67 -1.93 10.73
CA ARG A 16 1.69 -2.56 9.88
C ARG A 16 1.36 -4.02 9.51
N PRO A 17 0.85 -4.87 10.42
CA PRO A 17 0.40 -6.22 10.06
C PRO A 17 -0.72 -6.24 9.01
N GLU A 18 -1.72 -5.34 9.10
CA GLU A 18 -2.79 -5.26 8.09
C GLU A 18 -2.24 -4.88 6.71
N ILE A 19 -1.24 -3.99 6.66
CA ILE A 19 -0.54 -3.63 5.41
C ILE A 19 0.17 -4.86 4.85
N GLU A 20 0.99 -5.55 5.65
CA GLU A 20 1.73 -6.74 5.23
C GLU A 20 0.79 -7.83 4.71
N GLU A 21 -0.29 -8.09 5.43
CA GLU A 21 -1.30 -9.07 5.08
C GLU A 21 -2.00 -8.71 3.76
N ALA A 22 -2.47 -7.47 3.61
CA ALA A 22 -3.08 -7.01 2.38
C ALA A 22 -2.12 -7.10 1.20
N MET A 23 -0.83 -6.76 1.38
CA MET A 23 0.19 -6.85 0.34
C MET A 23 0.45 -8.29 -0.13
N LEU A 24 0.38 -9.28 0.75
CA LEU A 24 0.61 -10.69 0.40
C LEU A 24 -0.41 -11.26 -0.59
N ASN A 25 -1.62 -10.68 -0.64
CA ASN A 25 -2.69 -11.08 -1.57
C ASN A 25 -3.07 -9.98 -2.56
N ALA A 26 -2.24 -8.94 -2.69
CA ALA A 26 -2.61 -7.77 -3.44
C ALA A 26 -2.63 -7.99 -4.95
N GLN A 27 -3.49 -7.24 -5.62
CA GLN A 27 -3.60 -7.14 -7.07
C GLN A 27 -3.09 -5.77 -7.52
N LEU A 28 -2.31 -5.74 -8.59
CA LEU A 28 -1.89 -4.50 -9.23
C LEU A 28 -3.10 -3.84 -9.90
N ILE A 29 -3.37 -2.57 -9.55
CA ILE A 29 -4.44 -1.78 -10.15
C ILE A 29 -3.86 -0.80 -11.17
N GLU A 30 -2.81 -0.07 -10.80
CA GLU A 30 -2.13 0.89 -11.68
C GLU A 30 -0.62 0.78 -11.49
N ASP A 31 0.13 0.97 -12.57
CA ASP A 31 1.59 0.95 -12.58
C ASP A 31 2.13 2.30 -13.06
N TYR A 32 3.07 2.88 -12.31
CA TYR A 32 3.67 4.20 -12.55
C TYR A 32 5.20 4.11 -12.60
N PRO A 33 5.78 3.48 -13.64
CA PRO A 33 7.22 3.28 -13.74
C PRO A 33 8.01 4.59 -13.85
N ASP A 34 7.41 5.65 -14.40
CA ASP A 34 8.07 6.92 -14.73
C ASP A 34 7.60 8.10 -13.86
N TRP A 35 6.98 7.84 -12.70
CA TRP A 35 6.48 8.92 -11.85
C TRP A 35 7.64 9.79 -11.34
N TRP A 36 7.46 11.12 -11.27
CA TRP A 36 8.48 12.09 -10.86
C TRP A 36 9.05 11.87 -9.45
N LEU A 37 8.36 11.08 -8.61
CA LEU A 37 8.80 10.67 -7.28
C LEU A 37 9.55 9.31 -7.27
N GLY A 38 9.67 8.65 -8.43
CA GLY A 38 10.25 7.32 -8.62
C GLY A 38 9.22 6.24 -8.99
N PRO A 39 9.67 5.08 -9.53
CA PRO A 39 8.77 3.99 -9.92
C PRO A 39 7.89 3.56 -8.76
N SER A 40 6.58 3.53 -8.99
CA SER A 40 5.58 3.19 -7.96
C SER A 40 4.35 2.54 -8.58
N CYS A 41 3.53 1.87 -7.78
CA CYS A 41 2.29 1.26 -8.22
C CYS A 41 1.18 1.42 -7.18
N LEU A 42 -0.07 1.39 -7.66
CA LEU A 42 -1.25 1.26 -6.82
C LEU A 42 -1.66 -0.20 -6.76
N ILE A 43 -1.70 -0.77 -5.56
CA ILE A 43 -2.12 -2.14 -5.32
C ILE A 43 -3.35 -2.18 -4.42
N TYR A 44 -4.20 -3.18 -4.64
CA TYR A 44 -5.38 -3.47 -3.83
C TYR A 44 -5.20 -4.81 -3.12
N GLY A 45 -5.31 -4.81 -1.80
CA GLY A 45 -5.26 -6.02 -0.99
C GLY A 45 -6.36 -6.07 0.05
N ARG A 46 -6.55 -7.23 0.68
CA ARG A 46 -7.53 -7.40 1.75
C ARG A 46 -6.95 -8.17 2.92
N THR A 47 -7.27 -7.76 4.14
CA THR A 47 -6.97 -8.56 5.32
C THR A 47 -7.89 -9.79 5.41
N GLU A 48 -7.49 -10.80 6.17
CA GLU A 48 -8.31 -11.95 6.56
C GLU A 48 -9.58 -11.49 7.28
N ALA A 49 -9.47 -10.43 8.09
CA ALA A 49 -10.60 -9.76 8.73
C ALA A 49 -11.54 -9.04 7.75
N GLY A 50 -11.21 -8.99 6.46
CA GLY A 50 -12.07 -8.45 5.42
C GLY A 50 -11.85 -6.96 5.11
N ARG A 51 -10.87 -6.31 5.74
CA ARG A 51 -10.58 -4.90 5.51
C ARG A 51 -9.87 -4.72 4.18
N ALA A 52 -10.44 -3.90 3.29
CA ALA A 52 -9.85 -3.53 2.01
C ALA A 52 -8.83 -2.41 2.19
N LEU A 53 -7.65 -2.55 1.58
CA LEU A 53 -6.59 -1.54 1.58
C LEU A 53 -6.18 -1.24 0.13
N HIS A 54 -6.15 0.05 -0.21
CA HIS A 54 -5.45 0.56 -1.39
C HIS A 54 -4.11 1.13 -0.94
N ILE A 55 -3.02 0.65 -1.51
CA ILE A 55 -1.66 0.99 -1.08
C ILE A 55 -0.90 1.52 -2.29
N VAL A 56 -0.33 2.72 -2.16
CA VAL A 56 0.68 3.20 -3.11
C VAL A 56 2.04 2.73 -2.61
N ALA A 57 2.74 1.93 -3.41
CA ALA A 57 4.04 1.36 -3.07
C ALA A 57 5.09 1.76 -4.10
N SER A 58 6.21 2.33 -3.65
CA SER A 58 7.38 2.58 -4.51
C SER A 58 8.26 1.34 -4.59
N TYR A 59 8.87 1.10 -5.75
CA TYR A 59 9.77 -0.02 -5.99
C TYR A 59 11.02 0.43 -6.76
N SER A 60 12.12 -0.30 -6.57
CA SER A 60 13.42 -0.06 -7.22
C SER A 60 14.18 -1.36 -7.37
#